data_AF-A0A955GA14-F1
#
_entry.id   AF-A0A955GA14-F1
#
_cell.length_a   1.000
_cell.length_b   1.000
_cell.length_c   1.000
_cell.angle_alpha   90.00
_cell.angle_beta   90.00
_cell.angle_gamma   90.00
#
_symmetry.space_group_name_H-M   'P 1'
#
loop_
_entity.id
_entity.type
_entity.pdbx_description
1 polymer ?
#
loop_
_entity_poly.entity_id
_entity_poly.type
_entity_poly.pdbx_seq_one_letter_code
_entity_poly.pdbx_strand_id
1 'polypeptide(L)'
;MDNQQYESDASKTPITGVINNSFIKKIYTRKVRSTLKKKTFWIGVTSAVVIVALLFGLHKVSYNSGYDAGLEEGKKSASLSNSFGNLQNPFQLVSGTVADINNDHITVDTSRGQKQSVKLTDETRITKKTENLSRDSIKKGTKVSVFTKGEQDDLTATRIVIRD
;
A
#
# COMPACT_ATOMS: atom_id res chain seq x y z
N MET A 1 -85.87 35.16 -33.33
CA MET A 1 -85.56 34.99 -31.91
C MET A 1 -84.06 35.09 -31.80
N ASP A 2 -83.57 36.32 -31.77
CA ASP A 2 -83.19 37.02 -30.52
C ASP A 2 -81.71 36.69 -30.29
N ASN A 3 -80.78 37.59 -30.02
CA ASN A 3 -80.86 38.94 -29.49
C ASN A 3 -79.50 39.57 -29.84
N GLN A 4 -79.51 40.82 -30.32
CA GLN A 4 -79.02 41.99 -29.58
C GLN A 4 -77.48 41.98 -29.40
N GLN A 5 -76.70 42.83 -30.06
CA GLN A 5 -76.68 44.30 -29.93
C GLN A 5 -76.06 44.74 -28.60
N TYR A 6 -75.45 45.93 -28.59
CA TYR A 6 -74.57 46.56 -27.59
C TYR A 6 -73.09 46.23 -27.81
N GLU A 7 -72.15 47.17 -27.95
CA GLU A 7 -72.10 48.63 -27.74
C GLU A 7 -70.98 49.19 -28.65
N SER A 8 -71.23 50.26 -29.40
CA SER A 8 -70.99 51.66 -29.01
C SER A 8 -69.48 51.95 -28.83
N ASP A 9 -68.83 52.47 -29.87
CA ASP A 9 -68.77 53.88 -30.27
C ASP A 9 -67.57 54.61 -29.66
N ALA A 10 -66.84 55.24 -30.57
CA ALA A 10 -66.04 56.43 -30.36
C ALA A 10 -64.74 56.25 -29.52
N SER A 11 -63.59 56.82 -29.87
CA SER A 11 -63.34 57.92 -30.78
C SER A 11 -61.83 58.10 -30.95
N LYS A 12 -61.44 58.68 -32.08
CA LYS A 12 -60.26 59.56 -32.28
C LYS A 12 -58.89 58.86 -32.30
N THR A 13 -58.01 59.08 -33.28
CA THR A 13 -57.92 60.08 -34.35
C THR A 13 -56.90 59.59 -35.39
N PRO A 14 -56.97 60.07 -36.64
CA PRO A 14 -56.12 59.62 -37.72
C PRO A 14 -54.78 60.37 -37.72
N ILE A 15 -53.69 59.67 -38.02
CA ILE A 15 -52.49 60.31 -38.56
C ILE A 15 -52.20 59.69 -39.92
N THR A 16 -52.50 60.54 -40.90
CA THR A 16 -52.25 60.46 -42.33
C THR A 16 -50.75 60.46 -42.65
N GLY A 17 -50.37 59.75 -43.71
CA GLY A 17 -49.06 59.83 -44.36
C GLY A 17 -48.47 58.45 -44.60
N VAL A 18 -48.87 57.74 -45.67
CA VAL A 18 -48.14 57.67 -46.96
C VAL A 18 -46.68 57.33 -46.69
N ILE A 19 -46.19 56.15 -47.08
CA ILE A 19 -45.48 55.95 -48.35
C ILE A 19 -45.58 54.48 -48.76
N ASN A 20 -46.16 54.21 -49.93
CA ASN A 20 -45.97 52.95 -50.64
C ASN A 20 -45.23 53.26 -51.93
N ASN A 21 -43.91 53.16 -51.91
CA ASN A 21 -43.08 53.22 -53.12
C ASN A 21 -42.35 51.88 -53.24
N SER A 22 -43.05 50.92 -53.85
CA SER A 22 -42.55 49.64 -54.32
C SER A 22 -41.62 49.83 -55.52
N PHE A 23 -40.51 50.53 -55.31
CA PHE A 23 -39.53 50.80 -56.34
C PHE A 23 -38.17 50.21 -55.93
N ILE A 24 -37.69 49.34 -56.82
CA ILE A 24 -36.27 49.06 -57.10
C ILE A 24 -35.59 48.01 -56.21
N LYS A 25 -35.59 46.78 -56.75
CA LYS A 25 -34.39 46.02 -57.18
C LYS A 25 -33.11 46.08 -56.32
N LYS A 26 -32.63 44.85 -56.05
CA LYS A 26 -31.23 44.36 -55.97
C LYS A 26 -30.52 44.33 -54.61
N ILE A 27 -30.18 43.09 -54.21
CA ILE A 27 -28.83 42.55 -53.88
C ILE A 27 -28.08 43.36 -52.80
N TYR A 28 -27.81 42.83 -51.59
CA TYR A 28 -26.76 41.85 -51.30
C TYR A 28 -27.10 41.02 -50.06
N THR A 29 -27.05 39.69 -50.18
CA THR A 29 -26.97 38.78 -49.03
C THR A 29 -25.61 38.95 -48.35
N ARG A 30 -25.56 39.80 -47.33
CA ARG A 30 -24.38 39.92 -46.46
C ARG A 30 -24.37 38.71 -45.51
N LYS A 31 -23.56 37.71 -45.86
CA LYS A 31 -23.21 36.57 -44.98
C LYS A 31 -22.46 37.12 -43.77
N VAL A 32 -23.13 37.31 -42.63
CA VAL A 32 -22.48 37.84 -41.41
C VAL A 32 -22.43 36.77 -40.31
N ARG A 33 -21.20 36.27 -40.13
CA ARG A 33 -20.53 35.81 -38.89
C ARG A 33 -21.18 34.70 -38.06
N SER A 34 -20.72 33.48 -38.32
CA SER A 34 -20.78 32.30 -37.44
C SER A 34 -19.61 32.21 -36.43
N THR A 35 -18.97 33.33 -36.08
CA THR A 35 -17.71 33.31 -35.31
C THR A 35 -17.87 33.42 -33.79
N LEU A 36 -19.08 33.71 -33.27
CA LEU A 36 -19.29 33.85 -31.82
C LEU A 36 -19.47 32.53 -31.06
N LYS A 37 -20.03 31.48 -31.69
CA LYS A 37 -20.28 30.18 -31.02
C LYS A 37 -19.03 29.32 -30.82
N LYS A 38 -17.95 29.58 -31.59
CA LYS A 38 -16.70 28.83 -31.46
C LYS A 38 -15.93 29.22 -30.19
N LYS A 39 -15.93 30.50 -29.80
CA LYS A 39 -15.15 30.97 -28.63
C LYS A 39 -15.71 30.46 -27.29
N THR A 40 -17.03 30.44 -27.12
CA THR A 40 -17.67 29.89 -25.91
C THR A 40 -17.53 28.37 -25.80
N PHE A 41 -17.51 27.66 -26.92
CA PHE A 41 -17.23 26.22 -26.93
C PHE A 41 -15.80 25.91 -26.45
N TRP A 42 -14.79 26.64 -26.92
CA TRP A 42 -13.40 26.43 -26.50
C TRP A 42 -13.17 26.75 -25.00
N ILE A 43 -13.84 27.77 -24.46
CA ILE A 43 -13.74 28.13 -23.03
C ILE A 43 -14.30 27.01 -22.14
N GLY A 44 -15.42 26.39 -22.53
CA GLY A 44 -16.00 25.26 -21.82
C GLY A 44 -15.08 24.03 -21.80
N VAL A 45 -14.44 23.73 -22.93
CA VAL A 45 -13.49 22.60 -23.04
C VAL A 45 -12.25 22.84 -22.18
N THR A 46 -11.68 24.05 -22.15
CA THR A 46 -10.52 24.34 -21.31
C THR A 46 -10.83 24.22 -19.82
N SER A 47 -12.02 24.64 -19.39
CA SER A 47 -12.48 24.49 -17.99
C SER A 47 -12.55 23.01 -17.57
N ALA A 48 -13.15 22.16 -18.41
CA ALA A 48 -13.25 20.73 -18.14
C ALA A 48 -11.87 20.04 -18.04
N VAL A 49 -10.92 20.41 -18.92
CA VAL A 49 -9.56 19.85 -18.88
C VAL A 49 -8.82 20.25 -17.60
N VAL A 50 -8.98 21.49 -17.12
CA VAL A 50 -8.36 21.94 -15.87
C VAL A 50 -8.93 21.19 -14.66
N ILE A 51 -10.24 20.94 -14.62
CA ILE A 51 -10.87 20.17 -13.53
C ILE A 51 -10.35 18.72 -13.51
N VAL A 52 -10.26 18.07 -14.67
CA VAL A 52 -9.71 16.70 -14.76
C VAL A 52 -8.23 16.68 -14.34
N ALA A 53 -7.43 17.67 -14.75
CA ALA A 53 -6.03 17.77 -14.34
C ALA A 53 -5.88 17.96 -12.81
N LEU A 54 -6.76 18.74 -12.19
CA LEU A 54 -6.78 18.90 -10.73
C LEU A 54 -7.15 17.61 -10.01
N LEU A 55 -8.16 16.88 -10.49
CA LEU A 55 -8.54 15.58 -9.91
C LEU A 55 -7.41 14.55 -10.02
N PHE A 56 -6.74 14.47 -11.18
CA PHE A 56 -5.57 13.59 -11.36
C PHE A 56 -4.36 14.01 -10.51
N GLY A 57 -4.12 15.33 -10.36
CA GLY A 57 -3.06 15.86 -9.51
C GLY A 57 -3.29 15.52 -8.03
N LEU A 58 -4.50 15.71 -7.53
CA LEU A 58 -4.88 15.37 -6.15
C LEU A 58 -4.83 13.85 -5.90
N HIS A 59 -5.22 13.02 -6.87
CA HIS A 59 -5.10 11.57 -6.77
C HIS A 59 -3.65 11.08 -6.64
N LYS A 60 -2.71 11.67 -7.39
CA LYS A 60 -1.29 11.28 -7.31
C LYS A 60 -0.64 11.65 -5.98
N VAL A 61 -0.93 12.84 -5.45
CA VAL A 61 -0.37 13.28 -4.16
C VAL A 61 -0.89 12.42 -3.01
N SER A 62 -2.19 12.07 -3.03
CA SER A 62 -2.79 11.17 -2.04
C SER A 62 -2.18 9.76 -2.07
N TYR A 63 -1.98 9.19 -3.27
CA TYR A 63 -1.49 7.82 -3.40
C TYR A 63 -0.02 7.66 -2.96
N ASN A 64 0.84 8.64 -3.25
CA ASN A 64 2.22 8.61 -2.79
C ASN A 64 2.33 8.83 -1.27
N SER A 65 1.56 9.77 -0.70
CA SER A 65 1.65 10.07 0.73
C SER A 65 1.15 8.93 1.61
N GLY A 66 0.13 8.16 1.16
CA GLY A 66 -0.36 6.99 1.88
C GLY A 66 0.59 5.78 1.82
N TYR A 67 1.27 5.60 0.69
CA TYR A 67 2.25 4.52 0.53
C TYR A 67 3.45 4.72 1.45
N ASP A 68 4.00 5.94 1.51
CA ASP A 68 5.17 6.24 2.34
C ASP A 68 4.84 6.14 3.84
N ALA A 69 3.65 6.60 4.26
CA ALA A 69 3.16 6.44 5.64
C ALA A 69 2.97 4.96 6.02
N GLY A 70 2.36 4.17 5.13
CA GLY A 70 2.20 2.72 5.34
C GLY A 70 3.53 1.97 5.36
N LEU A 71 4.54 2.44 4.63
CA LEU A 71 5.88 1.83 4.60
C LEU A 71 6.68 2.20 5.86
N GLU A 72 6.53 3.40 6.40
CA GLU A 72 7.07 3.76 7.71
C GLU A 72 6.39 3.01 8.86
N GLU A 73 5.06 2.88 8.85
CA GLU A 73 4.32 2.10 9.84
C GLU A 73 4.61 0.61 9.72
N GLY A 74 4.79 0.09 8.49
CA GLY A 74 5.24 -1.26 8.20
C GLY A 74 6.66 -1.54 8.72
N LYS A 75 7.57 -0.58 8.59
CA LYS A 75 8.93 -0.67 9.16
C LYS A 75 8.92 -0.58 10.69
N LYS A 76 8.07 0.27 11.28
CA LYS A 76 7.92 0.39 12.75
C LYS A 76 7.30 -0.87 13.34
N SER A 77 6.29 -1.45 12.70
CA SER A 77 5.68 -2.72 13.10
C SER A 77 6.61 -3.91 12.89
N ALA A 78 7.39 -3.96 11.81
CA ALA A 78 8.45 -4.97 11.62
C ALA A 78 9.59 -4.82 12.65
N SER A 79 9.99 -3.59 12.97
CA SER A 79 10.96 -3.32 14.03
C SER A 79 10.43 -3.69 15.42
N LEU A 80 9.14 -3.45 15.69
CA LEU A 80 8.48 -3.91 16.91
C LEU A 80 8.39 -5.44 16.95
N SER A 81 8.09 -6.09 15.83
CA SER A 81 8.01 -7.54 15.69
C SER A 81 9.36 -8.22 15.98
N ASN A 82 10.46 -7.62 15.54
CA ASN A 82 11.82 -8.07 15.87
C ASN A 82 12.18 -7.84 17.35
N SER A 83 11.66 -6.77 17.96
CA SER A 83 11.85 -6.50 19.40
C SER A 83 11.02 -7.42 20.29
N PHE A 84 9.80 -7.78 19.89
CA PHE A 84 8.96 -8.74 20.61
C PHE A 84 9.34 -10.20 20.34
N GLY A 85 9.99 -10.51 19.21
CA GLY A 85 10.60 -11.82 18.96
C GLY A 85 11.81 -12.12 19.86
N ASN A 86 12.42 -11.09 20.46
CA ASN A 86 13.54 -11.20 21.40
C ASN A 86 13.11 -11.03 22.87
N LEU A 87 11.83 -10.75 23.12
CA LEU A 87 11.26 -10.75 24.45
C LEU A 87 10.70 -12.14 24.73
N GLN A 88 11.37 -12.85 25.64
CA GLN A 88 10.80 -13.97 26.41
C GLN A 88 10.98 -15.39 25.86
N ASN A 89 12.07 -15.68 25.15
CA ASN A 89 12.66 -17.01 25.24
C ASN A 89 14.14 -16.92 25.64
N PRO A 90 14.47 -17.00 26.95
CA PRO A 90 15.87 -17.00 27.41
C PRO A 90 16.66 -18.23 26.92
N PHE A 91 15.98 -19.19 26.26
CA PHE A 91 16.57 -20.39 25.73
C PHE A 91 16.39 -20.47 24.21
N GLN A 92 17.46 -20.23 23.46
CA GLN A 92 17.48 -20.46 22.02
C GLN A 92 17.64 -21.96 21.77
N LEU A 93 16.80 -22.52 20.90
CA LEU A 93 16.85 -23.94 20.53
C LEU A 93 17.57 -24.12 19.20
N VAL A 94 18.71 -24.78 19.23
CA VAL A 94 19.46 -25.21 18.05
C VAL A 94 19.19 -26.70 17.83
N SER A 95 18.55 -27.08 16.74
CA SER A 95 18.30 -28.48 16.40
C SER A 95 18.95 -28.86 15.09
N GLY A 96 19.58 -30.02 15.04
CA GLY A 96 20.33 -30.45 13.88
C GLY A 96 21.15 -31.71 14.12
N THR A 97 22.17 -31.89 13.28
CA THR A 97 23.11 -33.03 13.36
C THR A 97 24.47 -32.54 13.81
N VAL A 98 25.13 -33.25 14.72
CA VAL A 98 26.48 -32.89 15.15
C VAL A 98 27.45 -33.08 13.99
N ALA A 99 28.00 -31.99 13.46
CA ALA A 99 28.99 -32.01 12.38
C ALA A 99 30.40 -32.20 12.94
N ASP A 100 30.71 -31.52 14.04
CA ASP A 100 32.04 -31.53 14.63
C ASP A 100 31.99 -31.40 16.16
N ILE A 101 33.00 -31.92 16.84
CA ILE A 101 33.12 -31.91 18.30
C ILE A 101 34.56 -31.55 18.62
N ASN A 102 34.73 -30.44 19.33
CA ASN A 102 35.97 -30.00 19.96
C ASN A 102 35.79 -30.05 21.48
N ASN A 103 36.89 -29.97 22.23
CA ASN A 103 36.88 -30.14 23.69
C ASN A 103 35.73 -29.40 24.38
N ASP A 104 35.55 -28.11 24.08
CA ASP A 104 34.52 -27.27 24.71
C ASP A 104 33.47 -26.74 23.74
N HIS A 105 33.42 -27.24 22.50
CA HIS A 105 32.47 -26.75 21.51
C HIS A 105 31.92 -27.88 20.66
N ILE A 106 30.63 -27.79 20.33
CA ILE A 106 30.01 -28.63 19.31
C ILE A 106 29.56 -27.76 18.14
N THR A 107 29.79 -28.26 16.93
CA THR A 107 29.23 -27.66 15.72
C THR A 107 28.02 -28.47 15.31
N VAL A 108 26.85 -27.84 15.28
CA VAL A 108 25.60 -28.45 14.85
C VAL A 108 25.25 -27.94 13.45
N ASP A 109 25.08 -28.86 12.51
CA ASP A 109 24.50 -28.59 11.20
C ASP A 109 22.98 -28.59 11.34
N THR A 110 22.39 -27.41 11.20
CA THR A 110 20.96 -27.19 11.36
C THR A 110 20.19 -27.69 10.14
N SER A 111 18.88 -27.91 10.29
CA SER A 111 18.03 -28.30 9.15
C SER A 111 17.97 -27.26 8.02
N ARG A 112 18.47 -26.04 8.26
CA ARG A 112 18.59 -24.96 7.27
C ARG A 112 19.93 -24.97 6.53
N GLY A 113 20.81 -25.95 6.79
CA GLY A 113 22.16 -26.03 6.23
C GLY A 113 23.14 -25.01 6.82
N GLN A 114 22.79 -24.38 7.93
CA GLN A 114 23.68 -23.47 8.67
C GLN A 114 24.44 -24.26 9.73
N LYS A 115 25.75 -23.98 9.87
CA LYS A 115 26.58 -24.53 10.93
C LYS A 115 26.59 -23.57 12.12
N GLN A 116 26.09 -24.03 13.26
CA GLN A 116 26.10 -23.27 14.50
C GLN A 116 27.13 -23.86 15.46
N SER A 117 28.07 -23.05 15.93
CA SER A 117 28.96 -23.41 17.02
C SER A 117 28.28 -23.13 18.35
N VAL A 118 28.38 -24.07 19.30
CA VAL A 118 27.83 -23.95 20.64
C VAL A 118 28.87 -24.39 21.66
N LYS A 119 29.13 -23.55 22.65
CA LYS A 119 30.03 -23.84 23.77
C LYS A 119 29.38 -24.82 24.74
N LEU A 120 30.14 -25.83 25.14
CA LEU A 120 29.80 -26.78 26.19
C LEU A 120 30.49 -26.38 27.49
N THR A 121 29.78 -26.48 28.60
CA THR A 121 30.33 -26.28 29.95
C THR A 121 30.05 -27.51 30.82
N ASP A 122 30.63 -27.57 32.01
CA ASP A 122 30.37 -28.66 32.96
C ASP A 122 28.93 -28.65 33.50
N GLU A 123 28.25 -27.52 33.37
CA GLU A 123 26.82 -27.35 33.72
C GLU A 123 25.88 -27.88 32.63
N THR A 124 26.39 -28.15 31.42
CA THR A 124 25.56 -28.61 30.30
C THR A 124 24.98 -30.00 30.60
N ARG A 125 23.65 -30.10 30.71
CA ARG A 125 22.98 -31.39 30.93
C ARG A 125 22.78 -32.13 29.62
N ILE A 126 23.33 -33.33 29.51
CA ILE A 126 23.19 -34.17 28.31
C ILE A 126 22.21 -35.30 28.62
N THR A 127 21.18 -35.43 27.80
CA THR A 127 20.09 -36.38 28.04
C THR A 127 19.69 -37.12 26.77
N LYS A 128 19.20 -38.34 26.94
CA LYS A 128 18.51 -39.09 25.91
C LYS A 128 17.25 -39.66 26.52
N LYS A 129 16.08 -39.21 26.04
CA LYS A 129 14.78 -39.49 26.67
C LYS A 129 14.80 -39.07 28.16
N THR A 130 14.85 -40.03 29.08
CA THR A 130 14.87 -39.83 30.53
C THR A 130 16.26 -40.08 31.15
N GLU A 131 17.22 -40.55 30.37
CA GLU A 131 18.56 -40.90 30.85
C GLU A 131 19.51 -39.69 30.77
N ASN A 132 20.28 -39.45 31.83
CA ASN A 132 21.40 -38.51 31.81
C ASN A 132 22.63 -39.22 31.26
N LEU A 133 23.33 -38.58 30.33
CA LEU A 133 24.49 -39.13 29.63
C LEU A 133 25.75 -38.31 29.88
N SER A 134 26.92 -38.93 29.65
CA SER A 134 28.21 -38.25 29.63
C SER A 134 28.39 -37.41 28.36
N ARG A 135 29.30 -36.43 28.40
CA ARG A 135 29.79 -35.66 27.23
C ARG A 135 30.25 -36.56 26.10
N ASP A 136 30.88 -37.69 26.42
CA ASP A 136 31.39 -38.67 25.45
C ASP A 136 30.29 -39.37 24.64
N SER A 137 29.04 -39.26 25.08
CA SER A 137 27.91 -39.82 24.34
C SER A 137 27.53 -39.00 23.11
N ILE A 138 27.98 -37.74 23.03
CA ILE A 138 27.80 -36.90 21.85
C ILE A 138 28.78 -37.37 20.78
N LYS A 139 28.26 -37.83 19.64
CA LYS A 139 29.07 -38.29 18.51
C LYS A 139 28.72 -37.53 17.25
N LYS A 140 29.71 -37.34 16.36
CA LYS A 140 29.46 -36.80 15.01
C LYS A 140 28.42 -37.65 14.29
N GLY A 141 27.54 -37.00 13.53
CA GLY A 141 26.41 -37.63 12.84
C GLY A 141 25.17 -37.85 13.72
N THR A 142 25.22 -37.57 15.02
CA THR A 142 24.07 -37.74 15.92
C THR A 142 23.10 -36.56 15.78
N LYS A 143 21.79 -36.84 15.75
CA LYS A 143 20.77 -35.79 15.80
C LYS A 143 20.61 -35.29 17.23
N VAL A 144 20.61 -33.97 17.40
CA VAL A 144 20.54 -33.32 18.71
C VAL A 144 19.58 -32.13 18.70
N SER A 145 19.00 -31.86 19.87
CA SER A 145 18.36 -30.60 20.21
C SER A 145 19.14 -29.96 21.36
N VAL A 146 19.72 -28.80 21.10
CA VAL A 146 20.57 -28.05 22.02
C VAL A 146 19.82 -26.81 22.46
N PHE A 147 19.51 -26.76 23.75
CA PHE A 147 19.02 -25.56 24.41
C PHE A 147 20.23 -24.72 24.81
N THR A 148 20.23 -23.47 24.38
CA THR A 148 21.35 -22.54 24.53
C THR A 148 20.90 -21.26 25.22
N LYS A 149 21.84 -20.60 25.89
CA LYS A 149 21.71 -19.25 26.43
C LYS A 149 22.80 -18.37 25.80
N GLY A 150 22.57 -17.07 25.75
CA GLY A 150 23.54 -16.10 25.22
C GLY A 150 23.10 -15.47 23.90
N GLU A 151 24.00 -14.71 23.31
CA GLU A 151 23.81 -14.05 22.03
C GLU A 151 24.40 -14.87 20.88
N GLN A 152 24.00 -14.54 19.66
CA GLN A 152 24.16 -15.33 18.44
C GLN A 152 25.56 -15.94 18.21
N ASP A 153 26.62 -15.23 18.62
CA ASP A 153 28.03 -15.64 18.47
C ASP A 153 28.66 -16.28 19.73
N ASP A 154 27.99 -16.21 20.89
CA ASP A 154 28.46 -16.77 22.17
C ASP A 154 27.38 -17.66 22.82
N LEU A 155 26.89 -18.62 22.04
CA LEU A 155 25.89 -19.57 22.50
C LEU A 155 26.52 -20.60 23.45
N THR A 156 26.01 -20.64 24.68
CA THR A 156 26.38 -21.64 25.68
C THR A 156 25.26 -22.66 25.86
N ALA A 157 25.57 -23.94 25.74
CA ALA A 157 24.61 -25.02 25.94
C ALA A 157 24.22 -25.18 27.41
N THR A 158 22.92 -25.15 27.68
CA THR A 158 22.35 -25.48 29.00
C THR A 158 21.87 -26.93 29.05
N ARG A 159 21.31 -27.42 27.94
CA ARG A 159 20.85 -28.81 27.81
C ARG A 159 21.00 -29.33 26.39
N ILE A 160 21.45 -30.57 26.27
CA ILE A 160 21.52 -31.30 25.00
C ILE A 160 20.64 -32.53 25.11
N VAL A 161 19.77 -32.71 24.12
CA VAL A 161 18.91 -33.88 23.98
C VAL A 161 19.33 -34.63 22.72
N ILE A 162 19.88 -35.83 22.90
CA ILE A 162 20.20 -36.73 21.79
C ILE A 162 18.90 -37.37 21.28
N ARG A 163 18.67 -37.30 19.97
CA ARG A 163 17.53 -37.90 19.29
C ARG A 163 17.98 -39.14 18.50
N ASP A 164 17.16 -40.19 18.58
CA ASP A 164 17.28 -41.42 17.78
C ASP A 164 16.89 -41.18 16.31
#